data_AF-A0A1G2EZK8-F1
#
_entry.id   AF-A0A1G2EZK8-F1
#
_cell.length_a   1.000
_cell.length_b   1.000
_cell.length_c   1.000
_cell.angle_alpha   90.00
_cell.angle_beta   90.00
_cell.angle_gamma   90.00
#
_symmetry.space_group_name_H-M   'P 1'
#
loop_
_entity.id
_entity.type
_entity.pdbx_description
1 polymer ?
#
loop_
_entity_poly.entity_id
_entity_poly.type
_entity_poly.pdbx_seq_one_letter_code
_entity_poly.pdbx_strand_id
1 'polypeptide(L)' 'MDKDQELMESLEKEGVLKKGHFVLSGGNHSDKYVDHDVIYAKPFLVTVCGHGKEFLENLK' A
#
# COMPACT_ATOMS: atom_id res chain seq x y z
N MET A 1 0.26 11.29 -17.44
CA MET A 1 -0.44 10.31 -16.60
C MET A 1 0.59 9.76 -15.65
N ASP A 2 0.47 10.16 -14.39
CA ASP A 2 1.42 9.86 -13.33
C ASP A 2 1.39 8.36 -13.04
N LYS A 3 2.51 7.66 -13.30
CA LYS A 3 2.65 6.22 -13.10
C LYS A 3 2.30 5.78 -11.67
N ASP A 4 2.46 6.69 -10.72
CA ASP A 4 2.14 6.50 -9.31
C ASP A 4 0.63 6.38 -9.07
N GLN A 5 -0.19 7.07 -9.84
CA GLN A 5 -1.64 6.99 -9.73
C GLN A 5 -2.15 5.62 -10.22
N GLU A 6 -1.64 5.14 -11.36
CA GLU A 6 -1.98 3.82 -11.91
C GLU A 6 -1.55 2.69 -10.97
N LEU A 7 -0.41 2.88 -10.28
CA LEU A 7 0.04 1.97 -9.24
C LEU A 7 -0.89 1.98 -8.02
N MET A 8 -1.29 3.15 -7.52
CA MET A 8 -2.23 3.24 -6.39
C MET A 8 -3.57 2.59 -6.70
N GLU A 9 -4.12 2.81 -7.89
CA GLU A 9 -5.37 2.19 -8.34
C GLU A 9 -5.24 0.66 -8.42
N SER A 10 -4.10 0.16 -8.91
CA SER A 10 -3.81 -1.27 -8.96
C SER A 10 -3.68 -1.88 -7.56
N LEU A 11 -2.99 -1.21 -6.63
CA LEU A 11 -2.85 -1.67 -5.24
C LEU A 11 -4.18 -1.69 -4.49
N GLU A 12 -5.05 -0.72 -4.74
CA GLU A 12 -6.41 -0.69 -4.18
C GLU A 12 -7.26 -1.84 -4.73
N LYS A 13 -7.22 -2.07 -6.05
CA LYS A 13 -7.92 -3.16 -6.70
C LYS A 13 -7.48 -4.54 -6.19
N GLU A 14 -6.19 -4.70 -5.92
CA GLU A 14 -5.62 -5.96 -5.42
C GLU A 14 -5.84 -6.19 -3.92
N GLY A 15 -6.42 -5.21 -3.21
CA GLY A 15 -6.71 -5.28 -1.77
C GLY A 15 -5.51 -4.96 -0.87
N VAL A 16 -4.40 -4.50 -1.46
CA VAL A 16 -3.19 -4.10 -0.73
C VAL A 16 -3.39 -2.77 -0.04
N LEU A 17 -3.92 -1.78 -0.77
CA LEU A 17 -4.23 -0.47 -0.24
C LEU A 17 -5.68 -0.44 0.23
N LYS A 18 -5.88 -0.31 1.54
CA LYS A 18 -7.20 -0.19 2.15
C LYS A 18 -7.44 1.27 2.54
N LYS A 19 -8.62 1.79 2.19
CA LYS A 19 -9.11 3.11 2.60
C LYS A 19 -10.16 2.95 3.69
N GLY A 20 -10.06 3.76 4.74
CA GLY A 20 -10.94 3.68 5.90
C GLY A 20 -10.27 4.26 7.13
N HIS A 21 -10.98 4.31 8.26
CA HIS A 21 -10.42 4.85 9.50
C HIS A 21 -9.63 3.78 10.25
N PHE A 22 -8.29 3.86 10.19
CA PHE A 22 -7.40 2.93 10.86
C PHE A 22 -6.72 3.59 12.05
N VAL A 23 -6.65 2.86 13.18
CA VAL A 23 -5.83 3.23 14.33
C VAL A 23 -4.55 2.41 14.26
N LEU A 24 -3.43 3.08 14.04
CA LEU A 24 -2.11 2.46 13.97
C LEU A 24 -1.61 2.15 15.38
N SER A 25 -0.65 1.24 15.50
CA SER A 25 -0.12 0.75 16.78
C SER A 25 0.43 1.84 17.71
N GLY A 26 0.75 3.02 17.18
CA GLY A 26 1.15 4.20 17.95
C GLY A 26 0.00 5.08 18.46
N GLY A 27 -1.25 4.69 18.26
CA GLY A 27 -2.43 5.52 18.55
C GLY A 27 -2.73 6.58 17.50
N ASN A 28 -1.93 6.65 16.43
CA ASN A 28 -2.16 7.57 15.32
C ASN A 28 -3.29 7.06 14.44
N HIS A 29 -4.09 7.99 13.93
CA HIS A 29 -5.15 7.71 12.97
C HIS A 29 -4.61 7.89 11.54
N SER A 30 -5.01 7.00 10.65
CA SER A 30 -4.76 7.12 9.21
C SER A 30 -6.01 6.73 8.45
N ASP A 31 -6.28 7.44 7.35
CA ASP A 31 -7.39 7.13 6.46
C ASP A 31 -7.02 6.03 5.43
N LYS A 32 -5.76 5.58 5.47
CA LYS A 32 -5.21 4.56 4.58
C LYS A 32 -4.30 3.59 5.34
N TYR A 33 -4.34 2.34 4.93
CA TYR A 33 -3.47 1.29 5.45
C TYR A 33 -2.99 0.38 4.32
N VAL A 34 -1.71 0.00 4.37
CA VAL A 34 -1.12 -0.97 3.45
C VAL A 34 -1.06 -2.33 4.14
N ASP A 35 -1.77 -3.31 3.57
CA ASP A 35 -1.79 -4.67 4.06
C ASP A 35 -0.60 -5.46 3.47
N HIS A 36 0.44 -5.62 4.28
CA HIS A 36 1.65 -6.31 3.88
C HIS A 36 1.45 -7.82 3.68
N ASP A 37 0.46 -8.45 4.34
CA ASP A 37 0.20 -9.87 4.18
C ASP A 37 -0.31 -10.19 2.78
N VAL A 38 -1.14 -9.30 2.22
CA VAL A 38 -1.63 -9.40 0.83
C VAL A 38 -0.47 -9.26 -0.16
N ILE A 39 0.52 -8.42 0.13
CA ILE A 39 1.73 -8.26 -0.69
C ILE A 39 2.52 -9.57 -0.69
N TYR A 40 2.80 -10.14 0.48
CA TYR A 40 3.60 -11.37 0.59
C TYR A 40 2.87 -12.61 0.05
N ALA A 41 1.54 -12.63 0.07
CA ALA A 41 0.74 -13.70 -0.52
C ALA A 41 0.75 -13.71 -2.06
N LYS A 42 1.17 -12.60 -2.70
CA LYS A 42 1.12 -12.42 -4.16
C LYS A 42 2.52 -12.11 -4.71
N PRO A 43 3.22 -13.09 -5.32
CA PRO A 43 4.61 -12.93 -5.76
C PRO A 43 4.87 -11.73 -6.68
N PHE A 44 3.90 -11.38 -7.53
CA PHE A 44 4.03 -10.23 -8.43
C PHE A 44 4.06 -8.89 -7.68
N LEU A 45 3.32 -8.77 -6.57
CA LEU A 45 3.30 -7.57 -5.74
C LEU A 45 4.59 -7.43 -4.94
N VAL A 46 5.21 -8.53 -4.53
CA VAL A 46 6.52 -8.49 -3.85
C VAL A 46 7.58 -7.82 -4.74
N THR A 47 7.55 -8.07 -6.05
CA THR A 47 8.49 -7.44 -6.99
C THR A 47 8.17 -5.95 -7.20
N VAL A 48 6.89 -5.59 -7.34
CA VAL A 48 6.46 -4.20 -7.55
C VAL A 48 6.67 -3.35 -6.30
N CYS A 49 6.28 -3.85 -5.12
CA CYS A 49 6.47 -3.19 -3.83
C CYS A 49 7.92 -3.24 -3.35
N GLY A 50 8.70 -4.26 -3.76
CA GLY A 50 10.13 -4.39 -3.46
C GLY A 50 10.98 -3.32 -4.13
N HIS A 51 10.65 -2.92 -5.36
CA HIS A 51 11.19 -1.70 -5.97
C HIS A 51 10.60 -0.42 -5.36
N GLY A 52 9.37 -0.47 -4.85
CA GLY A 52 8.65 0.64 -4.24
C GLY A 52 8.89 0.87 -2.74
N LYS A 53 9.94 0.30 -2.13
CA LYS A 53 10.23 0.50 -0.69
C LYS A 53 10.30 1.98 -0.31
N GLU A 54 10.91 2.78 -1.18
CA GLU A 54 10.99 4.25 -1.05
C GLU A 54 9.62 4.93 -1.20
N PHE A 55 8.71 4.36 -2.00
CA PHE A 55 7.37 4.91 -2.21
C PHE A 55 6.42 4.59 -1.04
N LEU A 56 6.52 3.39 -0.46
CA LEU A 56 5.72 2.98 0.70
C LEU A 56 6.12 3.76 1.96
N GLU A 57 7.39 4.10 2.14
CA GLU A 57 7.84 4.95 3.25
C GLU A 57 7.38 6.42 3.13
N ASN A 58 7.16 6.90 1.90
CA ASN A 58 6.65 8.24 1.62
C ASN A 58 5.12 8.35 1.64
N LEU A 59 4.39 7.25 1.86
CA LEU A 59 2.93 7.22 1.91
C LEU A 59 2.35 7.58 3.29
N LYS A 60 3.05 8.47 4.02
CA LYS A 60 2.61 9.04 5.31
C LYS A 60 1.62 10.17 5.14
#